data_AF-A0AAP9J4T2-F1
#
_entry.id   AF-A0AAP9J4T2-F1
#
_cell.length_a   1.000
_cell.length_b   1.000
_cell.length_c   1.000
_cell.angle_alpha   90.00
_cell.angle_beta   90.00
_cell.angle_gamma   90.00
#
_symmetry.space_group_name_H-M   'P 1'
#
loop_
_entity.id
_entity.type
_entity.pdbx_description
1 polymer ?
#
loop_
_entity_poly.entity_id
_entity_poly.type
_entity_poly.pdbx_seq_one_letter_code
_entity_poly.pdbx_strand_id
1 'polypeptide(L)'
;MSAYLDAMRRYATFSARSTRKEFWYYHLVLLGLAISGLIIDVAIAGPREPQPLVSALIIMGHYVPSLAVIVRRLHDLEKSGWLVLTCLIPLVGILAFIVIGSTPSEHGATDFSESRDQRPTPQLPPSGSDQQIERIEKLAALRSSGAITAEEFETMKAGIIGHSQFAGEPRTAASHMEKPL
;
A
#
# COMPACT_ATOMS: atom_id res chain seq x y z
N MET A 1 -18.60 -4.31 5.01
CA MET A 1 -19.96 -3.89 4.57
C MET A 1 -19.93 -2.86 3.43
N SER A 2 -19.05 -1.85 3.45
CA SER A 2 -18.97 -0.82 2.37
C SER A 2 -18.71 -1.38 0.97
N ALA A 3 -17.79 -2.35 0.84
CA ALA A 3 -17.36 -2.87 -0.47
C ALA A 3 -18.49 -3.36 -1.39
N TYR A 4 -19.53 -3.98 -0.83
CA TYR A 4 -20.69 -4.44 -1.61
C TYR A 4 -21.53 -3.26 -2.12
N LEU A 5 -21.82 -2.30 -1.24
CA LEU A 5 -22.58 -1.09 -1.60
C LEU A 5 -21.79 -0.23 -2.60
N ASP A 6 -20.47 -0.16 -2.45
CA ASP A 6 -19.60 0.55 -3.38
C ASP A 6 -19.59 -0.11 -4.76
N ALA A 7 -19.53 -1.45 -4.83
CA ALA A 7 -19.65 -2.18 -6.08
C ALA A 7 -21.00 -1.94 -6.77
N MET A 8 -22.10 -1.96 -6.00
CA MET A 8 -23.46 -1.71 -6.52
C MET A 8 -23.72 -0.24 -6.88
N ARG A 9 -23.01 0.72 -6.30
CA ARG A 9 -23.15 2.15 -6.64
C ARG A 9 -22.25 2.56 -7.80
N ARG A 10 -21.06 1.98 -7.87
CA ARG A 10 -20.01 2.36 -8.83
C ARG A 10 -19.91 1.37 -9.97
N TYR A 11 -20.87 0.46 -10.16
CA TYR A 11 -20.79 -0.54 -11.22
C TYR A 11 -20.62 0.08 -12.62
N ALA A 12 -21.15 1.29 -12.85
CA ALA A 12 -21.02 2.04 -14.10
C ALA A 12 -19.78 2.96 -14.16
N THR A 13 -18.99 3.06 -13.08
CA THR A 13 -17.75 3.84 -13.03
C THR A 13 -16.55 2.92 -13.22
N PHE A 14 -15.78 3.18 -14.27
CA PHE A 14 -14.63 2.35 -14.68
C PHE A 14 -13.29 2.78 -14.07
N SER A 15 -13.22 3.92 -13.39
CA SER A 15 -11.97 4.44 -12.77
C SER A 15 -11.68 3.92 -11.37
N ALA A 16 -12.51 3.04 -10.81
CA ALA A 16 -12.29 2.47 -9.48
C ALA A 16 -11.49 1.16 -9.57
N ARG A 17 -10.45 1.00 -8.74
CA ARG A 17 -9.75 -0.28 -8.55
C ARG A 17 -10.56 -1.20 -7.62
N SER A 18 -10.48 -2.51 -7.83
CA SER A 18 -11.03 -3.54 -6.94
C SER A 18 -9.92 -4.39 -6.36
N THR A 19 -9.64 -4.18 -5.09
CA THR A 19 -8.70 -5.02 -4.32
C THR A 19 -9.21 -6.47 -4.26
N ARG A 20 -8.32 -7.45 -4.01
CA ARG A 20 -8.75 -8.87 -3.87
C ARG A 20 -9.82 -9.03 -2.80
N LYS A 21 -9.68 -8.29 -1.70
CA LYS A 21 -10.64 -8.32 -0.60
C LYS A 21 -12.03 -7.89 -1.06
N GLU A 22 -12.13 -6.81 -1.84
CA GLU A 22 -13.41 -6.32 -2.38
C GLU A 22 -14.00 -7.30 -3.40
N PHE A 23 -13.17 -7.85 -4.30
CA PHE A 23 -13.59 -8.86 -5.27
C PHE A 23 -14.24 -10.06 -4.58
N TRP A 24 -13.56 -10.64 -3.60
CA TRP A 24 -14.07 -11.80 -2.87
C TRP A 24 -15.25 -11.46 -1.98
N TYR A 25 -15.20 -10.32 -1.28
CA TYR A 25 -16.31 -9.91 -0.41
C TYR A 25 -17.61 -9.73 -1.21
N TYR A 26 -17.54 -9.07 -2.38
CA TYR A 26 -18.70 -8.92 -3.25
C TYR A 26 -19.30 -10.27 -3.67
N HIS A 27 -18.47 -11.19 -4.19
CA HIS A 27 -18.95 -12.48 -4.68
C HIS A 27 -19.40 -13.43 -3.56
N LEU A 28 -18.81 -13.36 -2.37
CA LEU A 28 -19.26 -14.12 -1.20
C LEU A 28 -20.60 -13.61 -0.67
N VAL A 29 -20.81 -12.30 -0.65
CA VAL A 29 -22.12 -11.72 -0.30
C VAL A 29 -23.17 -12.11 -1.34
N LEU A 30 -22.84 -12.03 -2.63
CA LEU A 30 -23.72 -12.48 -3.71
C LEU A 30 -24.06 -13.96 -3.59
N LEU A 31 -23.09 -14.81 -3.25
CA LEU A 31 -23.31 -16.24 -3.01
C LEU A 31 -24.28 -16.46 -1.84
N GLY A 32 -24.10 -15.75 -0.73
CA GLY A 32 -25.00 -15.82 0.42
C GLY A 32 -26.43 -15.37 0.06
N LEU A 33 -26.55 -14.31 -0.73
CA LEU A 33 -27.83 -13.80 -1.22
C LEU A 33 -28.50 -14.78 -2.20
N ALA A 34 -27.73 -15.44 -3.07
CA ALA A 34 -28.25 -16.46 -3.99
C ALA A 34 -28.76 -17.69 -3.23
N ILE A 35 -28.03 -18.14 -2.20
CA ILE A 35 -28.45 -19.25 -1.33
C ILE A 35 -29.72 -18.88 -0.57
N SER A 36 -29.80 -17.67 0.01
CA SER A 36 -31.02 -17.24 0.71
C SER A 36 -32.21 -17.12 -0.24
N GLY A 37 -32.00 -16.62 -1.46
CA GLY A 37 -33.02 -16.61 -2.51
C GLY A 37 -33.55 -18.01 -2.83
N LEU A 38 -32.65 -18.99 -3.00
CA LEU A 38 -33.02 -20.39 -3.24
C LEU A 38 -33.82 -20.99 -2.08
N ILE A 39 -33.44 -20.71 -0.83
CA ILE A 39 -34.18 -21.18 0.35
C ILE A 39 -35.59 -20.59 0.36
N ILE A 40 -35.74 -19.31 0.01
CA ILE A 40 -37.05 -18.65 -0.08
C ILE A 40 -37.89 -19.27 -1.20
N ASP A 41 -37.33 -19.50 -2.38
CA ASP A 41 -38.03 -20.13 -3.50
C ASP A 41 -38.56 -21.53 -3.14
N VAL A 42 -37.73 -22.34 -2.47
CA VAL A 42 -38.13 -23.66 -1.93
C VAL A 42 -39.19 -23.54 -0.84
N ALA A 43 -39.10 -22.53 0.03
CA ALA A 43 -40.08 -22.32 1.10
C ALA A 43 -41.46 -21.91 0.57
N ILE A 44 -41.52 -21.20 -0.57
CA ILE A 44 -42.77 -20.74 -1.19
C ILE A 44 -43.41 -21.84 -2.04
N ALA A 45 -42.64 -22.47 -2.92
CA ALA A 45 -43.17 -23.41 -3.93
C ALA A 45 -42.98 -24.89 -3.57
N GLY A 46 -42.21 -25.18 -2.51
CA GLY A 46 -41.87 -26.53 -2.09
C GLY A 46 -40.63 -27.10 -2.78
N PRO A 47 -40.01 -28.16 -2.21
CA PRO A 47 -38.72 -28.68 -2.66
C PRO A 47 -38.76 -29.50 -3.96
N ARG A 48 -39.95 -29.89 -4.42
CA ARG A 48 -40.12 -30.72 -5.64
C ARG A 48 -40.26 -29.88 -6.92
N GLU A 49 -40.84 -28.70 -6.80
CA GLU A 49 -41.14 -27.79 -7.92
C GLU A 49 -40.80 -26.34 -7.49
N PRO A 50 -39.54 -26.04 -7.12
CA PRO A 50 -39.17 -24.70 -6.69
C PRO A 50 -39.33 -23.72 -7.87
N GLN A 51 -40.10 -22.66 -7.67
CA GLN A 51 -40.21 -21.56 -8.63
C GLN A 51 -39.06 -20.58 -8.37
N PRO A 52 -38.09 -20.42 -9.28
CA PRO A 52 -36.87 -19.65 -9.01
C PRO A 52 -37.10 -18.14 -9.16
N LEU A 53 -38.15 -17.59 -8.55
CA LEU A 53 -38.52 -16.19 -8.73
C LEU A 53 -37.56 -15.26 -7.99
N VAL A 54 -37.33 -15.51 -6.70
CA VAL A 54 -36.50 -14.66 -5.84
C VAL A 54 -35.03 -14.81 -6.21
N SER A 55 -34.56 -16.05 -6.37
CA SER A 55 -33.18 -16.30 -6.82
C SER A 55 -32.89 -15.71 -8.20
N ALA A 56 -33.82 -15.81 -9.17
CA ALA A 56 -33.61 -15.20 -10.49
C ALA A 56 -33.54 -13.67 -10.43
N LEU A 57 -34.40 -13.01 -9.65
CA LEU A 57 -34.37 -11.55 -9.49
C LEU A 57 -33.06 -11.07 -8.86
N ILE A 58 -32.57 -11.80 -7.86
CA ILE A 58 -31.27 -11.55 -7.23
C ILE A 58 -30.16 -11.64 -8.29
N ILE A 59 -30.08 -12.75 -9.03
CA ILE A 59 -29.03 -12.93 -10.03
C ILE A 59 -29.10 -11.88 -11.13
N MET A 60 -30.31 -11.57 -11.62
CA MET A 60 -30.51 -10.56 -12.66
C MET A 60 -30.03 -9.17 -12.21
N GLY A 61 -30.38 -8.75 -10.98
CA GLY A 61 -29.97 -7.47 -10.42
C GLY A 61 -28.46 -7.35 -10.19
N HIS A 62 -27.76 -8.48 -10.01
CA HIS A 62 -26.32 -8.51 -9.74
C HIS A 62 -25.48 -8.87 -10.96
N TYR A 63 -26.10 -9.26 -12.07
CA TYR A 63 -25.39 -9.72 -13.26
C TYR A 63 -24.43 -8.65 -13.81
N VAL A 64 -24.94 -7.43 -14.03
CA VAL A 64 -24.14 -6.31 -14.53
C VAL A 64 -23.08 -5.86 -13.51
N PRO A 65 -23.41 -5.68 -12.21
CA PRO A 65 -22.40 -5.37 -11.20
C PRO A 65 -21.29 -6.43 -11.05
N SER A 66 -21.62 -7.71 -11.15
CA SER A 66 -20.64 -8.81 -11.08
C SER A 66 -19.65 -8.74 -12.25
N LEU A 67 -20.15 -8.56 -13.48
CA LEU A 67 -19.30 -8.36 -14.65
C LEU A 67 -18.40 -7.14 -14.48
N ALA A 68 -18.93 -6.03 -13.99
CA ALA A 68 -18.16 -4.81 -13.76
C ALA A 68 -17.02 -5.01 -12.74
N VAL A 69 -17.26 -5.77 -11.66
CA VAL A 69 -16.21 -6.10 -10.66
C VAL A 69 -15.12 -6.99 -11.26
N ILE A 70 -15.48 -7.98 -12.09
CA ILE A 70 -14.51 -8.85 -12.76
C ILE A 70 -13.66 -8.05 -13.75
N VAL A 71 -14.26 -7.17 -14.54
CA VAL A 71 -13.54 -6.31 -15.49
C VAL A 71 -12.57 -5.36 -14.78
N ARG A 72 -12.99 -4.71 -13.68
CA ARG A 72 -12.08 -3.89 -12.86
C ARG A 72 -10.90 -4.72 -12.35
N ARG A 73 -11.17 -5.94 -11.88
CA ARG A 73 -10.13 -6.83 -11.40
C ARG A 73 -9.16 -7.23 -12.50
N LEU A 74 -9.63 -7.51 -13.71
CA LEU A 74 -8.78 -7.77 -14.88
C LEU A 74 -7.88 -6.57 -15.21
N HIS A 75 -8.43 -5.36 -15.18
CA HIS A 75 -7.65 -4.14 -15.39
C HIS A 75 -6.60 -3.92 -14.30
N ASP A 76 -6.91 -4.25 -13.03
CA ASP A 76 -5.93 -4.20 -11.92
C ASP A 76 -4.80 -5.24 -12.06
N LEU A 77 -5.00 -6.27 -12.87
CA LEU A 77 -3.99 -7.28 -13.23
C LEU A 77 -3.24 -6.94 -14.53
N GLU A 78 -3.44 -5.74 -15.08
CA GLU A 78 -2.92 -5.32 -16.39
C GLU A 78 -3.35 -6.27 -17.53
N LYS A 79 -4.52 -6.91 -17.39
CA LYS A 79 -5.11 -7.78 -18.41
C LYS A 79 -6.29 -7.09 -19.10
N SER A 80 -6.55 -7.50 -20.34
CA SER A 80 -7.69 -7.00 -21.10
C SER A 80 -9.02 -7.37 -20.42
N GLY A 81 -9.90 -6.39 -20.23
CA GLY A 81 -11.25 -6.59 -19.68
C GLY A 81 -12.11 -7.55 -20.52
N TRP A 82 -11.78 -7.76 -21.80
CA TRP A 82 -12.42 -8.73 -22.67
C TRP A 82 -12.28 -10.18 -22.20
N LEU A 83 -11.28 -10.48 -21.36
CA LEU A 83 -11.13 -11.81 -20.75
C LEU A 83 -12.28 -12.16 -19.79
N VAL A 84 -13.15 -11.21 -19.45
CA VAL A 84 -14.41 -11.51 -18.74
C VAL A 84 -15.29 -12.48 -19.53
N LEU A 85 -15.23 -12.47 -20.86
CA LEU A 85 -15.98 -13.42 -21.70
C LEU A 85 -15.58 -14.87 -21.47
N THR A 86 -14.33 -15.11 -21.05
CA THR A 86 -13.87 -16.45 -20.69
C THR A 86 -14.59 -16.98 -19.45
N CYS A 87 -15.09 -16.09 -18.58
CA CYS A 87 -15.92 -16.44 -17.42
C CYS A 87 -17.33 -16.97 -17.82
N LEU A 88 -17.77 -16.72 -19.06
CA LEU A 88 -19.07 -17.19 -19.57
C LEU A 88 -19.05 -18.65 -20.02
N ILE A 89 -17.87 -19.24 -20.21
CA ILE A 89 -17.71 -20.63 -20.63
C ILE A 89 -17.82 -21.54 -19.39
N PRO A 90 -18.72 -22.54 -19.36
CA PRO A 90 -18.82 -23.47 -18.23
C PRO A 90 -17.48 -24.16 -17.93
N LEU A 91 -17.19 -24.42 -16.64
CA LEU A 91 -15.94 -24.99 -16.11
C LEU A 91 -14.70 -24.10 -16.29
N VAL A 92 -14.39 -23.68 -17.52
CA VAL A 92 -13.28 -22.75 -17.81
C VAL A 92 -13.47 -21.43 -17.09
N GLY A 93 -14.70 -20.93 -17.06
CA GLY A 93 -15.04 -19.67 -16.44
C GLY A 93 -14.91 -19.69 -14.92
N ILE A 94 -15.19 -20.83 -14.27
CA ILE A 94 -14.96 -21.00 -12.83
C ILE A 94 -13.46 -20.94 -12.55
N LEU A 95 -12.65 -21.67 -13.30
CA LEU A 95 -11.20 -21.64 -13.13
C LEU A 95 -10.63 -20.23 -13.35
N ALA A 96 -11.03 -19.57 -14.44
CA ALA A 96 -10.63 -18.20 -14.75
C ALA A 96 -11.03 -17.23 -13.62
N PHE A 97 -12.26 -17.34 -13.11
CA PHE A 97 -12.76 -16.52 -12.02
C PHE A 97 -11.92 -16.67 -10.75
N ILE A 98 -11.61 -17.91 -10.34
CA ILE A 98 -10.77 -18.19 -9.18
C ILE A 98 -9.36 -17.61 -9.38
N VAL A 99 -8.77 -17.80 -10.56
CA VAL A 99 -7.44 -17.27 -10.89
C VAL A 99 -7.42 -15.74 -10.82
N ILE A 100 -8.38 -15.06 -11.45
CA ILE A 100 -8.52 -13.59 -11.44
C ILE A 100 -8.66 -13.06 -10.01
N GLY A 101 -9.50 -13.70 -9.19
CA GLY A 101 -9.70 -13.33 -7.80
C GLY A 101 -8.48 -13.60 -6.90
N SER A 102 -7.67 -14.59 -7.24
CA SER A 102 -6.54 -15.03 -6.41
C SER A 102 -5.21 -14.40 -6.80
N THR A 103 -5.09 -13.81 -7.99
CA THR A 103 -3.82 -13.31 -8.52
C THR A 103 -3.40 -11.96 -7.90
N PRO A 104 -2.14 -11.80 -7.46
CA PRO A 104 -1.26 -10.69 -7.75
C PRO A 104 -1.78 -9.41 -8.39
N SER A 105 -2.23 -8.34 -7.71
CA SER A 105 -2.21 -7.05 -8.45
C SER A 105 -0.75 -6.57 -8.50
N GLU A 106 -0.23 -6.25 -9.68
CA GLU A 106 1.20 -5.88 -9.86
C GLU A 106 1.61 -4.67 -9.02
N HIS A 107 0.67 -3.76 -8.77
CA HIS A 107 0.87 -2.57 -7.95
C HIS A 107 0.82 -2.81 -6.43
N GLY A 108 0.59 -4.05 -5.98
CA GLY A 108 0.60 -4.38 -4.55
C GLY A 108 2.02 -4.44 -3.95
N ALA A 109 3.05 -4.50 -4.80
CA ALA A 109 4.44 -4.53 -4.37
C ALA A 109 5.03 -3.12 -4.14
N THR A 110 4.52 -2.11 -4.85
CA THR A 110 5.06 -0.73 -4.78
C THR A 110 4.65 0.02 -3.50
N ASP A 111 3.50 -0.32 -2.91
CA ASP A 111 3.03 0.32 -1.66
C ASP A 111 3.85 -0.14 -0.43
N PHE A 112 4.36 -1.38 -0.45
CA PHE A 112 5.23 -1.90 0.62
C PHE A 112 6.69 -1.45 0.47
N SER A 113 7.17 -1.17 -0.75
CA SER A 113 8.50 -0.60 -0.95
C SER A 113 8.51 0.89 -0.64
N GLU A 114 7.49 1.64 -1.07
CA GLU A 114 7.39 3.07 -0.75
C GLU A 114 7.21 3.30 0.75
N SER A 115 6.37 2.52 1.45
CA SER A 115 6.23 2.68 2.92
C SER A 115 7.46 2.24 3.74
N ARG A 116 8.34 1.41 3.16
CA ARG A 116 9.62 1.03 3.79
C ARG A 116 10.72 2.08 3.53
N ASP A 117 10.69 2.74 2.37
CA ASP A 117 11.57 3.87 2.02
C ASP A 117 11.05 5.24 2.51
N GLN A 118 9.76 5.37 2.84
CA GLN A 118 9.12 6.59 3.35
C GLN A 118 8.94 6.60 4.87
N ARG A 119 9.43 5.59 5.61
CA ARG A 119 9.85 5.91 6.97
C ARG A 119 10.84 7.05 6.78
N PRO A 120 10.66 8.24 7.39
CA PRO A 120 11.76 9.16 7.51
C PRO A 120 12.87 8.28 8.08
N THR A 121 13.92 8.01 7.29
CA THR A 121 15.18 7.51 7.82
C THR A 121 15.34 8.32 9.08
N PRO A 122 15.42 7.71 10.28
CA PRO A 122 15.61 8.50 11.50
C PRO A 122 16.66 9.50 11.10
N GLN A 123 16.29 10.78 11.01
CA GLN A 123 17.25 11.79 10.64
C GLN A 123 18.20 11.67 11.80
N LEU A 124 19.31 10.95 11.59
CA LEU A 124 20.39 10.98 12.54
C LEU A 124 20.59 12.48 12.69
N PRO A 125 20.53 13.01 13.92
CA PRO A 125 20.79 14.42 14.14
C PRO A 125 22.03 14.73 13.28
N PRO A 126 21.94 15.74 12.39
CA PRO A 126 22.89 15.93 11.30
C PRO A 126 24.27 15.68 11.86
N SER A 127 24.95 14.67 11.32
CA SER A 127 26.20 14.21 11.89
C SER A 127 27.07 15.45 12.07
N GLY A 128 27.78 15.59 13.18
CA GLY A 128 28.53 16.82 13.46
C GLY A 128 29.39 17.26 12.26
N SER A 129 29.83 16.29 11.45
CA SER A 129 30.47 16.46 10.14
C SER A 129 29.63 17.19 9.08
N ASP A 130 28.34 16.91 8.92
CA ASP A 130 27.51 17.54 7.88
C ASP A 130 27.34 19.04 8.16
N GLN A 131 27.15 19.42 9.42
CA GLN A 131 27.12 20.84 9.82
C GLN A 131 28.50 21.52 9.69
N GLN A 132 29.60 20.77 9.87
CA GLN A 132 30.96 21.30 9.70
C GLN A 132 31.24 21.59 8.23
N ILE A 133 30.84 20.70 7.32
CA ILE A 133 31.02 20.85 5.87
C ILE A 133 30.29 22.11 5.40
N GLU A 134 29.03 22.31 5.81
CA GLU A 134 28.25 23.49 5.45
C GLU A 134 28.90 24.80 5.92
N ARG A 135 29.45 24.82 7.16
CA ARG A 135 30.16 26.00 7.69
C ARG A 135 31.46 26.29 6.94
N ILE A 136 32.22 25.26 6.55
CA ILE A 136 33.46 25.40 5.77
C ILE A 136 33.13 25.93 4.37
N GLU A 137 32.06 25.43 3.74
CA GLU A 137 31.60 25.90 2.44
C GLU A 137 31.18 27.38 2.48
N LYS A 138 30.46 27.79 3.54
CA LYS A 138 30.08 29.17 3.75
C LYS A 138 31.28 30.11 3.96
N LEU A 139 32.30 29.65 4.69
CA LEU A 139 33.55 30.40 4.83
C LEU A 139 34.31 30.51 3.49
N ALA A 140 34.30 29.45 2.68
CA ALA A 140 34.93 29.46 1.36
C ALA A 140 34.21 30.45 0.42
N ALA A 141 32.87 30.50 0.50
CA ALA A 141 32.07 31.48 -0.23
C ALA A 141 32.41 32.92 0.19
N LEU A 142 32.55 33.20 1.49
CA LEU A 142 32.95 34.53 2.00
C LEU A 142 34.37 34.94 1.58
N ARG A 143 35.28 33.98 1.44
CA ARG A 143 36.61 34.23 0.88
C ARG A 143 36.52 34.57 -0.61
N SER A 144 35.70 33.83 -1.35
CA SER A 144 35.52 34.06 -2.79
C SER A 144 34.88 35.41 -3.11
N SER A 145 34.01 35.91 -2.22
CA SER A 145 33.42 37.25 -2.33
C SER A 145 34.34 38.39 -1.87
N GLY A 146 35.57 38.07 -1.42
CA GLY A 146 36.56 39.04 -0.95
C GLY A 146 36.24 39.65 0.41
N ALA A 147 35.25 39.11 1.14
CA ALA A 147 34.82 39.63 2.45
C ALA A 147 35.78 39.26 3.60
N ILE A 148 36.60 38.22 3.42
CA ILE A 148 37.61 37.77 4.39
C ILE A 148 38.96 37.49 3.71
N THR A 149 40.05 37.74 4.41
CA THR A 149 41.41 37.51 3.92
C THR A 149 41.81 36.02 4.02
N ALA A 150 42.86 35.61 3.30
CA ALA A 150 43.29 34.21 3.27
C ALA A 150 43.76 33.70 4.64
N GLU A 151 44.36 34.57 5.44
CA GLU A 151 44.83 34.23 6.79
C GLU A 151 43.65 34.08 7.78
N GLU A 152 42.64 34.95 7.68
CA GLU A 152 41.41 34.86 8.49
C GLU A 152 40.62 33.59 8.16
N PHE A 153 40.58 33.18 6.89
CA PHE A 153 39.92 31.94 6.49
C PHE A 153 40.59 30.70 7.10
N GLU A 154 41.92 30.61 7.08
CA GLU A 154 42.64 29.44 7.62
C GLU A 154 42.50 29.33 9.14
N THR A 155 42.49 30.44 9.87
CA THR A 155 42.24 30.43 11.33
C THR A 155 40.82 29.96 11.69
N MET A 156 39.80 30.42 10.95
CA MET A 156 38.42 30.02 11.18
C MET A 156 38.16 28.56 10.79
N LYS A 157 38.75 28.09 9.68
CA LYS A 157 38.69 26.70 9.23
C LYS A 157 39.35 25.75 10.24
N ALA A 158 40.52 26.12 10.76
CA ALA A 158 41.21 25.33 11.79
C ALA A 158 40.40 25.20 13.08
N GLY A 159 39.69 26.26 13.50
CA GLY A 159 38.82 26.23 14.68
C GLY A 159 37.61 25.30 14.54
N ILE A 160 37.00 25.23 13.35
CA ILE A 160 35.86 24.34 13.06
C ILE A 160 36.28 22.86 13.09
N ILE A 161 37.46 22.56 12.54
CA ILE A 161 38.02 21.20 12.54
C ILE A 161 38.46 20.81 13.96
N GLY A 162 39.01 21.73 14.75
CA GLY A 162 39.47 21.47 16.13
C GLY A 162 38.36 21.14 17.13
N HIS A 163 37.17 21.72 16.99
CA HIS A 163 36.02 21.42 17.87
C HIS A 163 35.50 19.96 17.74
N SER A 164 35.93 19.22 16.70
CA SER A 164 35.55 17.82 16.50
C SER A 164 36.31 16.81 17.39
N GLN A 165 37.50 17.16 17.91
CA GLN A 165 38.26 16.25 18.77
C GLN A 165 37.70 16.14 20.19
N PHE A 166 37.05 17.18 20.70
CA PHE A 166 36.55 17.22 22.09
C PHE A 166 35.12 16.71 22.27
N ALA A 167 34.40 16.33 21.20
CA ALA A 167 33.08 15.72 21.30
C ALA A 167 33.12 14.18 21.43
N GLY A 168 34.32 13.59 21.43
CA GLY A 168 34.55 12.14 21.38
C GLY A 168 35.32 11.54 22.55
N GLU A 169 35.55 12.25 23.67
CA GLU A 169 36.13 11.62 24.86
C GLU A 169 35.04 10.88 25.66
N PRO A 170 35.08 9.54 25.77
CA PRO A 170 34.22 8.83 26.67
C PRO A 170 34.68 9.14 28.10
N ARG A 171 33.74 9.50 28.99
CA ARG A 171 33.95 9.52 30.45
C ARG A 171 34.68 8.23 30.84
N THR A 172 35.95 8.36 31.19
CA THR A 172 36.79 7.27 31.66
C THR A 172 36.20 6.67 32.93
N ALA A 173 36.24 5.34 32.93
CA ALA A 173 35.76 4.44 33.96
C ALA A 173 36.08 4.90 35.40
N ALA A 174 35.04 5.01 36.23
CA ALA A 174 35.18 4.88 37.67
C ALA A 174 34.54 3.55 38.09
N SER A 175 35.33 2.47 37.99
CA SER A 175 35.06 1.21 38.68
C SER A 175 36.39 0.64 39.17
N HIS A 176 36.74 1.04 40.39
CA HIS A 176 37.58 0.27 41.31
C HIS A 176 36.83 0.37 42.66
N MET A 177 36.29 -0.74 43.18
CA MET A 177 36.92 -1.54 44.24
C MET A 177 37.19 -0.64 45.47
N GLU A 178 36.55 -0.78 46.63
CA GLU A 178 36.46 -1.97 47.49
C GLU A 178 35.33 -1.82 48.53
N LYS A 179 34.69 -2.93 48.90
CA LYS A 179 34.15 -3.15 50.27
C LYS A 179 35.36 -3.50 51.14
N PRO A 180 35.45 -3.09 52.42
CA PRO A 180 34.90 -3.97 53.46
C PRO A 180 34.47 -3.33 54.79
N LEU A 181 33.72 -4.15 55.55
CA LEU A 181 33.44 -4.19 57.01
C LEU A 181 32.69 -3.03 57.67
#